data_AF-A0A938V4X9-F1
#
_entry.id   AF-A0A938V4X9-F1
#
_cell.length_a   1.000
_cell.length_b   1.000
_cell.length_c   1.000
_cell.angle_alpha   90.00
_cell.angle_beta   90.00
_cell.angle_gamma   90.00
#
_symmetry.space_group_name_H-M   'P 1'
#
loop_
_entity.id
_entity.type
_entity.pdbx_description
1 polymer ?
#
loop_
_entity_poly.entity_id
_entity_poly.type
_entity_poly.pdbx_seq_one_letter_code
_entity_poly.pdbx_strand_id
1 'polypeptide(L)'
;MDTLRGLAIVLMVAANAAPGTLVEPYPLWYKVLSSLAAPLFVTISGLMVCFTARTRGYPFSHYIKRGALVLLAAALLDLLVWLMVPATSFDVLYLIGISLPLAYLAARAGGWVPWALAAAVFAATPFLQSLLGYCDYPVEIYFFEESTLADCIPCAIATHYLVDGWFPLFPWLGFAFVGAGLAGVRDRGLQQSWWFPVVGLVLLAGGVALWISSPGEMLSREGYAELFYPSPAGFMPAVTGFIFLAFWAVSVVRLPKLLDPVWALGEVSITIYVAHLALIGYVVEKFFEPSGMCALAVHYTWIMALK
;
A
#
# COMPACT_ATOMS: atom_id res chain seq x y z
N MET A 1 -7.82 -12.62 -9.43
CA MET A 1 -7.41 -11.25 -9.05
C MET A 1 -7.90 -10.90 -7.68
N ASP A 2 -9.13 -11.27 -7.37
CA ASP A 2 -9.70 -10.98 -6.05
C ASP A 2 -8.96 -11.74 -4.94
N THR A 3 -8.31 -12.87 -5.22
CA THR A 3 -7.39 -13.50 -4.24
C THR A 3 -6.24 -12.57 -3.82
N LEU A 4 -5.56 -11.91 -4.77
CA LEU A 4 -4.48 -10.98 -4.44
C LEU A 4 -5.00 -9.70 -3.76
N ARG A 5 -6.21 -9.25 -4.13
CA ARG A 5 -6.89 -8.14 -3.43
C ARG A 5 -7.21 -8.52 -2.00
N GLY A 6 -7.79 -9.71 -1.80
CA GLY A 6 -8.10 -10.26 -0.50
C GLY A 6 -6.84 -10.44 0.35
N LEU A 7 -5.75 -10.93 -0.24
CA LEU A 7 -4.45 -11.02 0.43
C LEU A 7 -3.95 -9.63 0.84
N ALA A 8 -4.04 -8.63 -0.02
CA ALA A 8 -3.64 -7.27 0.32
C ALA A 8 -4.46 -6.73 1.51
N ILE A 9 -5.77 -6.97 1.55
CA ILE A 9 -6.64 -6.59 2.67
C ILE A 9 -6.26 -7.35 3.94
N VAL A 10 -6.07 -8.66 3.85
CA VAL A 10 -5.61 -9.52 4.95
C VAL A 10 -4.34 -8.95 5.58
N LEU A 11 -3.36 -8.56 4.76
CA LEU A 11 -2.11 -7.98 5.22
C LEU A 11 -2.29 -6.57 5.78
N MET A 12 -3.13 -5.73 5.15
CA MET A 12 -3.43 -4.37 5.61
C MET A 12 -4.07 -4.38 7.00
N VAL A 13 -5.04 -5.27 7.22
CA VAL A 13 -5.72 -5.39 8.52
C VAL A 13 -4.72 -5.82 9.60
N ALA A 14 -3.84 -6.77 9.29
CA ALA A 14 -2.81 -7.19 10.23
C ALA A 14 -1.89 -6.01 10.57
N ALA A 15 -1.37 -5.31 9.55
CA ALA A 15 -0.48 -4.17 9.71
C ALA A 15 -1.10 -3.06 10.58
N ASN A 16 -2.33 -2.64 10.28
CA ASN A 16 -3.04 -1.58 11.03
C ASN A 16 -3.50 -2.03 12.42
N ALA A 17 -3.70 -3.32 12.66
CA ALA A 17 -4.00 -3.81 14.00
C ALA A 17 -2.76 -3.94 14.88
N ALA A 18 -1.55 -3.90 14.31
CA ALA A 18 -0.31 -4.15 15.05
C ALA A 18 -0.12 -3.18 16.23
N PRO A 19 -0.25 -1.85 16.07
CA PRO A 19 -0.02 -0.89 17.16
C PRO A 19 -0.88 -1.16 18.39
N GLY A 20 -2.15 -1.53 18.19
CA GLY A 20 -3.09 -1.80 19.27
C GLY A 20 -3.04 -3.22 19.84
N THR A 21 -2.24 -4.14 19.28
CA THR A 21 -2.32 -5.57 19.66
C THR A 21 -0.98 -6.25 19.91
N LEU A 22 0.09 -5.78 19.29
CA LEU A 22 1.43 -6.37 19.42
C LEU A 22 2.34 -5.46 20.22
N VAL A 23 3.15 -6.08 21.09
CA VAL A 23 4.24 -5.40 21.78
C VAL A 23 5.49 -5.46 20.90
N GLU A 24 6.19 -4.34 20.78
CA GLU A 24 7.49 -4.28 20.12
C GLU A 24 8.59 -5.00 20.92
N PRO A 25 9.62 -5.57 20.28
CA PRO A 25 9.90 -5.55 18.83
C PRO A 25 9.18 -6.66 18.05
N TYR A 26 8.70 -6.34 16.86
CA TYR A 26 8.06 -7.32 15.99
C TYR A 26 9.04 -8.28 15.31
N PRO A 27 8.65 -9.55 15.10
CA PRO A 27 9.49 -10.49 14.39
C PRO A 27 9.65 -10.09 12.91
N LEU A 28 10.82 -10.34 12.33
CA LEU A 28 11.17 -9.88 10.98
C LEU A 28 10.18 -10.33 9.91
N TRP A 29 9.70 -11.57 9.98
CA TRP A 29 8.73 -12.09 9.01
C TRP A 29 7.43 -11.28 9.01
N TYR A 30 7.01 -10.78 10.18
CA TYR A 30 5.81 -9.96 10.31
C TYR A 30 6.04 -8.60 9.69
N LYS A 31 7.17 -7.96 10.02
CA LYS A 31 7.57 -6.69 9.41
C LYS A 31 7.59 -6.76 7.88
N VAL A 32 8.15 -7.84 7.32
CA VAL A 32 8.16 -8.09 5.88
C VAL A 32 6.73 -8.23 5.33
N LEU A 33 5.87 -9.02 5.96
CA LEU A 33 4.49 -9.21 5.50
C LEU A 33 3.66 -7.92 5.56
N SER A 34 3.76 -7.16 6.64
CA SER A 34 3.09 -5.86 6.80
C SER A 34 3.58 -4.88 5.73
N SER A 35 4.88 -4.89 5.43
CA SER A 35 5.47 -4.03 4.39
C SER A 35 4.96 -4.32 2.97
N LEU A 36 4.41 -5.51 2.71
CA LEU A 36 3.90 -5.91 1.40
C LEU A 36 2.44 -5.48 1.16
N ALA A 37 1.72 -5.07 2.22
CA ALA A 37 0.30 -4.75 2.16
C ALA A 37 0.01 -3.57 1.22
N ALA A 38 0.61 -2.41 1.46
CA ALA A 38 0.43 -1.21 0.64
C ALA A 38 0.92 -1.35 -0.80
N PRO A 39 2.14 -1.87 -1.08
CA PRO A 39 2.59 -2.03 -2.46
C PRO A 39 1.63 -2.91 -3.27
N LEU A 40 1.17 -4.03 -2.69
CA LEU A 40 0.24 -4.94 -3.36
C LEU A 40 -1.10 -4.26 -3.60
N PHE A 41 -1.65 -3.56 -2.60
CA PHE A 41 -2.94 -2.87 -2.71
C PHE A 41 -2.92 -1.77 -3.77
N VAL A 42 -1.88 -0.94 -3.79
CA VAL A 42 -1.70 0.16 -4.75
C VAL A 42 -1.44 -0.37 -6.16
N THR A 43 -0.62 -1.42 -6.32
CA THR A 43 -0.42 -2.08 -7.61
C THR A 43 -1.72 -2.65 -8.16
N ILE A 44 -2.52 -3.32 -7.34
CA ILE A 44 -3.79 -3.87 -7.82
C ILE A 44 -4.77 -2.75 -8.21
N SER A 45 -4.81 -1.64 -7.47
CA SER A 45 -5.61 -0.47 -7.82
C SER A 45 -5.27 0.06 -9.22
N GLY A 46 -3.99 0.31 -9.50
CA GLY A 46 -3.52 0.76 -10.82
C GLY A 46 -3.80 -0.24 -11.94
N LEU A 47 -3.66 -1.54 -11.64
CA LEU A 47 -4.02 -2.61 -12.58
C LEU A 47 -5.53 -2.60 -12.91
N MET A 48 -6.38 -2.42 -11.90
CA MET A 48 -7.84 -2.43 -12.05
C MET A 48 -8.32 -1.28 -12.92
N VAL A 49 -7.75 -0.08 -12.75
CA VAL A 49 -8.03 1.07 -13.63
C VAL A 49 -7.78 0.73 -15.08
N CYS A 50 -6.61 0.17 -15.38
CA CYS A 50 -6.24 -0.18 -16.75
C CYS A 50 -7.16 -1.28 -17.32
N PHE A 51 -7.45 -2.31 -16.51
CA PHE A 51 -8.36 -3.38 -16.89
C PHE A 51 -9.78 -2.88 -17.18
N THR A 52 -10.37 -2.04 -16.32
CA THR A 52 -11.73 -1.50 -16.53
C THR A 52 -11.77 -0.47 -17.65
N ALA A 53 -10.70 0.30 -17.86
CA ALA A 53 -10.63 1.26 -18.96
C ALA A 53 -10.67 0.54 -20.32
N ARG A 54 -9.98 -0.60 -20.43
CA ARG A 54 -9.96 -1.41 -21.65
C ARG A 54 -11.23 -2.24 -21.86
N THR A 55 -11.72 -2.89 -20.81
CA THR A 55 -12.86 -3.82 -20.92
C THR A 55 -14.21 -3.13 -20.93
N ARG A 56 -14.37 -2.04 -20.16
CA ARG A 56 -15.64 -1.31 -20.03
C ARG A 56 -15.64 0.01 -20.79
N GLY A 57 -14.49 0.50 -21.27
CA GLY A 57 -14.40 1.74 -22.03
C GLY A 57 -14.72 3.00 -21.22
N TYR A 58 -14.56 2.96 -19.88
CA TYR A 58 -14.88 4.12 -19.04
C TYR A 58 -13.96 5.33 -19.35
N PRO A 59 -14.51 6.56 -19.44
CA PRO A 59 -13.73 7.76 -19.75
C PRO A 59 -12.93 8.25 -18.54
N PHE A 60 -11.98 9.16 -18.77
CA PHE A 60 -11.15 9.78 -17.70
C PHE A 60 -11.99 10.35 -16.54
N SER A 61 -13.12 10.99 -16.84
CA SER A 61 -14.02 11.56 -15.84
C SER A 61 -14.59 10.53 -14.87
N HIS A 62 -14.70 9.26 -15.26
CA HIS A 62 -15.06 8.16 -14.36
C HIS A 62 -14.01 7.99 -13.27
N TYR A 63 -12.73 7.99 -13.63
CA TYR A 63 -11.62 7.79 -12.70
C TYR A 63 -11.38 9.01 -11.81
N ILE A 64 -11.63 10.23 -12.31
CA ILE A 64 -11.67 11.43 -11.44
C ILE A 64 -12.75 11.27 -10.38
N LYS A 65 -13.99 10.92 -10.76
CA LYS A 65 -15.10 10.76 -9.80
C LYS A 65 -14.83 9.66 -8.77
N ARG A 66 -14.29 8.52 -9.21
CA ARG A 66 -13.89 7.42 -8.32
C ARG A 66 -12.75 7.82 -7.39
N GLY A 67 -11.74 8.52 -7.91
CA GLY A 67 -10.65 9.09 -7.12
C GLY A 67 -11.18 10.04 -6.05
N ALA A 68 -12.02 11.01 -6.43
CA ALA A 68 -12.63 11.96 -5.50
C ALA A 68 -13.46 11.26 -4.40
N LEU A 69 -14.19 10.19 -4.73
CA LEU A 69 -14.93 9.41 -3.74
C LEU A 69 -13.99 8.71 -2.74
N VAL A 70 -12.86 8.19 -3.20
CA VAL A 70 -11.85 7.56 -2.32
C VAL A 70 -11.18 8.61 -1.44
N LEU A 71 -10.85 9.79 -1.99
CA LEU A 71 -10.33 10.92 -1.22
C LEU A 71 -11.32 11.38 -0.15
N LEU A 72 -12.62 11.43 -0.48
CA LEU A 72 -13.67 11.75 0.48
C LEU A 72 -13.73 10.69 1.59
N ALA A 73 -13.65 9.40 1.24
CA ALA A 73 -13.62 8.33 2.24
C ALA A 73 -12.40 8.44 3.17
N ALA A 74 -11.22 8.79 2.63
CA ALA A 74 -10.02 9.06 3.42
C ALA A 74 -10.25 10.23 4.39
N ALA A 75 -10.75 11.36 3.89
CA ALA A 75 -11.04 12.53 4.73
C ALA A 75 -12.10 12.26 5.81
N LEU A 76 -13.08 11.41 5.53
CA LEU A 76 -14.07 10.99 6.52
C LEU A 76 -13.47 10.05 7.58
N LEU A 77 -12.51 9.19 7.21
CA LEU A 77 -11.79 8.37 8.20
C LEU A 77 -10.95 9.25 9.12
N ASP A 78 -10.18 10.18 8.57
CA ASP A 78 -9.41 11.16 9.35
C ASP A 78 -10.31 11.90 10.34
N LEU A 79 -11.44 12.43 9.86
CA LEU A 79 -12.36 13.24 10.67
C LEU A 79 -13.10 12.41 11.71
N LEU A 80 -13.65 11.26 11.33
CA LEU A 80 -14.58 10.50 12.17
C LEU A 80 -13.86 9.51 13.06
N VAL A 81 -12.91 8.74 12.50
CA VAL A 81 -12.24 7.65 13.23
C VAL A 81 -11.06 8.18 14.02
N TRP A 82 -10.17 8.92 13.36
CA TRP A 82 -8.91 9.38 13.94
C TRP A 82 -9.02 10.74 14.63
N LEU A 83 -10.14 11.45 14.45
CA LEU A 83 -10.37 12.78 15.02
C LEU A 83 -9.23 13.76 14.69
N MET A 84 -8.74 13.69 13.45
CA MET A 84 -7.65 14.54 12.95
C MET A 84 -8.09 15.39 11.75
N VAL A 85 -7.37 16.50 11.53
CA VAL A 85 -7.57 17.35 10.36
C VAL A 85 -7.26 16.54 9.10
N PRO A 86 -8.22 16.41 8.17
CA PRO A 86 -8.04 15.60 6.98
C PRO A 86 -6.79 15.94 6.19
N ALA A 87 -6.13 14.89 5.70
CA ALA A 87 -5.02 14.98 4.77
C ALA A 87 -3.73 15.58 5.37
N THR A 88 -3.58 15.52 6.69
CA THR A 88 -2.32 15.87 7.37
C THR A 88 -1.36 14.68 7.43
N SER A 89 -1.88 13.49 7.72
CA SER A 89 -1.11 12.23 7.85
C SER A 89 -0.80 11.53 6.50
N PHE A 90 -1.68 11.70 5.52
CA PHE A 90 -1.59 11.14 4.15
C PHE A 90 -1.56 9.60 4.10
N ASP A 91 -2.64 8.96 4.55
CA ASP A 91 -2.86 7.50 4.46
C ASP A 91 -3.02 6.99 2.99
N VAL A 92 -2.93 5.68 2.80
CA VAL A 92 -2.97 4.94 1.52
C VAL A 92 -4.19 5.27 0.66
N LEU A 93 -5.34 5.63 1.26
CA LEU A 93 -6.52 6.02 0.49
C LEU A 93 -6.32 7.35 -0.25
N TYR A 94 -5.58 8.30 0.33
CA TYR A 94 -5.24 9.54 -0.36
C TYR A 94 -4.40 9.25 -1.60
N LEU A 95 -3.35 8.45 -1.43
CA LEU A 95 -2.52 7.95 -2.52
C LEU A 95 -3.37 7.25 -3.59
N ILE A 96 -4.25 6.33 -3.20
CA ILE A 96 -5.09 5.60 -4.14
C ILE A 96 -5.98 6.58 -4.92
N GLY A 97 -6.66 7.49 -4.22
CA GLY A 97 -7.53 8.49 -4.84
C GLY A 97 -6.83 9.32 -5.91
N ILE A 98 -5.58 9.75 -5.65
CA ILE A 98 -4.74 10.47 -6.61
C ILE A 98 -4.23 9.54 -7.73
N SER A 99 -3.85 8.31 -7.40
CA SER A 99 -3.27 7.37 -8.36
C SER A 99 -4.25 6.90 -9.43
N LEU A 100 -5.56 6.85 -9.15
CA LEU A 100 -6.58 6.36 -10.10
C LEU A 100 -6.58 7.14 -11.43
N PRO A 101 -6.75 8.49 -11.46
CA PRO A 101 -6.69 9.25 -12.71
C PRO A 101 -5.30 9.17 -13.36
N LEU A 102 -4.21 9.16 -12.59
CA LEU A 102 -2.85 9.08 -13.13
C LEU A 102 -2.57 7.73 -13.80
N ALA A 103 -3.00 6.63 -13.18
CA ALA A 103 -2.91 5.29 -13.73
C ALA A 103 -3.72 5.16 -15.02
N TYR A 104 -4.89 5.81 -15.12
CA TYR A 104 -5.65 5.87 -16.36
C TYR A 104 -4.87 6.56 -17.48
N LEU A 105 -4.24 7.71 -17.20
CA LEU A 105 -3.44 8.43 -18.19
C LEU A 105 -2.24 7.60 -18.66
N ALA A 106 -1.52 6.97 -17.73
CA ALA A 106 -0.42 6.05 -18.04
C ALA A 106 -0.90 4.85 -18.88
N ALA A 107 -2.05 4.27 -18.52
CA ALA A 107 -2.66 3.17 -19.26
C ALA A 107 -3.07 3.56 -20.69
N ARG A 108 -3.58 4.78 -20.87
CA ARG A 108 -4.00 5.32 -22.18
C ARG A 108 -2.81 5.57 -23.10
N ALA A 109 -1.68 6.00 -22.56
CA ALA A 109 -0.43 6.13 -23.31
C ALA A 109 0.08 4.76 -23.80
N GLY A 110 -0.17 3.70 -23.02
CA GLY A 110 0.06 2.31 -23.42
C GLY A 110 1.53 1.92 -23.56
N GLY A 111 1.77 0.72 -24.08
CA GLY A 111 3.11 0.21 -24.37
C GLY A 111 4.02 0.16 -23.14
N TRP A 112 5.17 0.83 -23.22
CA TRP A 112 6.20 0.86 -22.20
C TRP A 112 6.05 2.03 -21.20
N VAL A 113 5.10 2.94 -21.42
CA VAL A 113 4.99 4.19 -20.65
C VAL A 113 4.75 3.95 -19.15
N PRO A 114 3.82 3.08 -18.70
CA PRO A 114 3.66 2.81 -17.27
C PRO A 114 4.94 2.29 -16.62
N TRP A 115 5.73 1.47 -17.32
CA TRP A 115 6.98 0.93 -16.80
C TRP A 115 8.04 2.01 -16.62
N ALA A 116 8.15 2.94 -17.58
CA ALA A 116 9.07 4.06 -17.47
C ALA A 116 8.66 5.04 -16.38
N LEU A 117 7.36 5.31 -16.21
CA LEU A 117 6.87 6.13 -15.10
C LEU A 117 7.16 5.47 -13.75
N ALA A 118 6.96 4.16 -13.61
CA ALA A 118 7.31 3.42 -12.40
C ALA A 118 8.81 3.52 -12.10
N ALA A 119 9.67 3.26 -13.09
CA ALA A 119 11.12 3.37 -12.95
C ALA A 119 11.56 4.80 -12.60
N ALA A 120 10.96 5.81 -13.23
CA ALA A 120 11.24 7.21 -12.93
C ALA A 120 10.85 7.59 -11.50
N VAL A 121 9.67 7.17 -11.03
CA VAL A 121 9.24 7.41 -9.64
C VAL A 121 10.19 6.74 -8.65
N PHE A 122 10.53 5.47 -8.86
CA PHE A 122 11.45 4.75 -7.96
C PHE A 122 12.86 5.37 -7.96
N ALA A 123 13.39 5.77 -9.12
CA ALA A 123 14.70 6.41 -9.21
C ALA A 123 14.70 7.83 -8.61
N ALA A 124 13.62 8.58 -8.77
CA ALA A 124 13.49 9.92 -8.20
C ALA A 124 13.30 9.91 -6.68
N THR A 125 12.74 8.83 -6.12
CA THR A 125 12.41 8.75 -4.68
C THR A 125 13.60 9.05 -3.76
N PRO A 126 14.73 8.31 -3.81
CA PRO A 126 15.86 8.57 -2.91
C PRO A 126 16.46 9.97 -3.13
N PHE A 127 16.45 10.47 -4.37
CA PHE A 127 16.91 11.82 -4.67
C PHE A 127 16.00 12.88 -4.02
N LEU A 128 14.68 12.76 -4.16
CA LEU A 128 13.72 13.68 -3.56
C LEU A 128 13.77 13.64 -2.03
N GLN A 129 13.90 12.45 -1.43
CA GLN A 129 14.08 12.30 0.03
C GLN A 129 15.38 12.97 0.50
N SER A 130 16.48 12.85 -0.25
CA SER A 130 17.73 13.52 0.10
C SER A 130 17.66 15.05 -0.04
N LEU A 131 16.85 15.55 -0.98
CA LEU A 131 16.73 16.98 -1.28
C LEU A 131 15.77 17.70 -0.33
N LEU A 132 14.61 17.10 -0.06
CA LEU A 132 13.54 17.69 0.75
C LEU A 132 13.70 17.36 2.24
N GLY A 133 14.52 16.38 2.58
CA GLY A 133 14.58 15.79 3.91
C GLY A 133 13.51 14.71 4.09
N TYR A 134 13.59 14.03 5.24
CA TYR A 134 12.64 13.00 5.64
C TYR A 134 12.34 13.19 7.13
N CYS A 135 11.07 13.43 7.47
CA CYS A 135 10.62 13.49 8.85
C CYS A 135 10.35 12.09 9.40
N ASP A 136 10.80 11.81 10.63
CA ASP A 136 10.61 10.50 11.27
C ASP A 136 9.12 10.19 11.48
N TYR A 137 8.31 11.21 11.75
CA TYR A 137 6.87 11.11 11.97
C TYR A 137 6.13 12.12 11.09
N PRO A 138 4.97 11.74 10.51
CA PRO A 138 4.12 12.70 9.82
C PRO A 138 3.52 13.70 10.81
N VAL A 139 3.21 14.90 10.33
CA VAL A 139 2.46 15.89 11.12
C VAL A 139 0.99 15.48 11.14
N GLU A 140 0.50 15.13 12.33
CA GLU A 140 -0.89 14.81 12.58
C GLU A 140 -1.51 15.86 13.50
N ILE A 141 -2.60 16.49 13.05
CA ILE A 141 -3.25 17.58 13.79
C ILE A 141 -4.58 17.06 14.33
N TYR A 142 -4.60 16.68 15.60
CA TYR A 142 -5.79 16.18 16.30
C TYR A 142 -6.72 17.31 16.77
N PHE A 143 -8.03 17.08 16.77
CA PHE A 143 -9.02 18.11 17.16
C PHE A 143 -9.10 18.35 18.67
N PHE A 144 -8.81 17.34 19.49
CA PHE A 144 -9.06 17.35 20.94
C PHE A 144 -7.80 17.18 21.79
N GLU A 145 -6.64 17.08 21.15
CA GLU A 145 -5.34 17.01 21.83
C GLU A 145 -4.58 18.31 21.54
N GLU A 146 -3.76 18.76 22.49
CA GLU A 146 -2.81 19.82 22.17
C GLU A 146 -1.83 19.26 21.15
N SER A 147 -2.07 19.57 19.88
CA SER A 147 -1.15 19.25 18.81
C SER A 147 0.16 19.96 19.12
N THR A 148 1.14 19.23 19.62
CA THR A 148 2.53 19.65 19.59
C THR A 148 2.88 19.74 18.12
N LEU A 149 2.71 20.93 17.52
CA LEU A 149 3.36 21.28 16.26
C LEU A 149 4.84 21.04 16.54
N ALA A 150 5.33 19.85 16.15
CA ALA A 150 6.71 19.50 16.37
C ALA A 150 7.58 20.65 15.84
N ASP A 151 8.64 21.01 16.56
CA ASP A 151 9.63 22.04 16.20
C ASP A 151 10.42 21.67 14.93
N CYS A 152 9.82 20.96 13.98
CA CYS A 152 10.44 20.38 12.82
C CYS A 152 10.12 21.23 11.58
N ILE A 153 10.97 22.23 11.37
CA ILE A 153 10.94 23.21 10.28
C ILE A 153 10.94 22.58 8.85
N PRO A 154 11.37 21.32 8.59
CA PRO A 154 11.18 20.69 7.27
C PRO A 154 9.81 20.02 7.04
N CYS A 155 9.00 19.78 8.08
CA CYS A 155 7.77 18.97 8.00
C CYS A 155 6.56 19.78 7.51
N ALA A 156 6.69 20.39 6.33
CA ALA A 156 5.53 20.94 5.65
C ALA A 156 4.61 19.79 5.22
N ILE A 157 3.29 19.96 5.35
CA ILE A 157 2.29 19.00 4.87
C ILE A 157 2.56 18.60 3.41
N ALA A 158 3.01 19.54 2.57
CA ALA A 158 3.37 19.24 1.18
C ALA A 158 4.52 18.21 1.05
N THR A 159 5.48 18.19 1.96
CA THR A 159 6.56 17.19 2.01
C THR A 159 5.99 15.81 2.33
N HIS A 160 5.02 15.72 3.24
CA HIS A 160 4.33 14.46 3.59
C HIS A 160 3.61 13.83 2.40
N TYR A 161 3.01 14.67 1.55
CA TYR A 161 2.41 14.19 0.30
C TYR A 161 3.44 13.68 -0.68
N LEU A 162 4.66 14.22 -0.67
CA LEU A 162 5.65 13.92 -1.69
C LEU A 162 6.58 12.77 -1.30
N VAL A 163 7.16 12.79 -0.10
CA VAL A 163 8.31 11.93 0.24
C VAL A 163 8.29 11.26 1.62
N ASP A 164 7.56 11.80 2.62
CA ASP A 164 7.74 11.35 4.02
C ASP A 164 6.46 11.15 4.87
N GLY A 165 5.26 11.23 4.28
CA GLY A 165 4.00 10.87 4.97
C GLY A 165 3.87 9.36 5.26
N TRP A 166 2.68 8.89 5.67
CA TRP A 166 2.43 7.44 5.81
C TRP A 166 2.55 6.71 4.45
N PHE A 167 1.94 7.26 3.41
CA PHE A 167 2.00 6.71 2.04
C PHE A 167 2.21 7.81 0.97
N PRO A 168 3.36 8.49 0.95
CA PRO A 168 3.66 9.61 0.03
C PRO A 168 3.54 9.24 -1.45
N LEU A 169 3.48 10.22 -2.35
CA LEU A 169 3.46 9.95 -3.79
C LEU A 169 4.74 9.24 -4.27
N PHE A 170 5.91 9.55 -3.70
CA PHE A 170 7.17 8.87 -3.96
C PHE A 170 7.55 8.02 -2.74
N PRO A 171 7.70 6.68 -2.87
CA PRO A 171 7.75 5.88 -4.11
C PRO A 171 6.39 5.37 -4.61
N TRP A 172 5.32 5.55 -3.84
CA TRP A 172 4.16 4.68 -3.93
C TRP A 172 3.38 4.78 -5.24
N LEU A 173 3.37 5.93 -5.88
CA LEU A 173 2.78 6.12 -7.21
C LEU A 173 3.45 5.19 -8.26
N GLY A 174 4.72 4.84 -8.06
CA GLY A 174 5.44 3.89 -8.90
C GLY A 174 4.78 2.51 -8.89
N PHE A 175 4.28 2.05 -7.74
CA PHE A 175 3.54 0.79 -7.65
C PHE A 175 2.19 0.84 -8.39
N ALA A 176 1.51 1.99 -8.41
CA ALA A 176 0.30 2.15 -9.21
C ALA A 176 0.60 2.03 -10.72
N PHE A 177 1.73 2.59 -11.16
CA PHE A 177 2.20 2.47 -12.55
C PHE A 177 2.67 1.05 -12.90
N VAL A 178 3.34 0.35 -11.96
CA VAL A 178 3.60 -1.11 -12.08
C VAL A 178 2.29 -1.85 -12.34
N GLY A 179 1.24 -1.53 -11.60
CA GLY A 179 -0.11 -2.08 -11.80
C GLY A 179 -0.65 -1.85 -13.21
N ALA A 180 -0.59 -0.61 -13.67
CA ALA A 180 -1.04 -0.24 -15.02
C ALA A 180 -0.24 -0.96 -16.12
N GLY A 181 1.06 -1.18 -15.91
CA GLY A 181 1.92 -1.98 -16.81
C GLY A 181 1.57 -3.46 -16.80
N LEU A 182 1.33 -4.04 -15.62
CA LEU A 182 0.95 -5.44 -15.43
C LEU A 182 -0.35 -5.79 -16.16
N ALA A 183 -1.31 -4.87 -16.26
CA ALA A 183 -2.51 -5.07 -17.05
C ALA A 183 -2.19 -5.40 -18.52
N GLY A 184 -1.20 -4.74 -19.13
CA GLY A 184 -0.76 -5.05 -20.50
C GLY A 184 0.02 -6.35 -20.66
N VAL A 185 0.67 -6.84 -19.60
CA VAL A 185 1.30 -8.17 -19.61
C VAL A 185 0.22 -9.25 -19.47
N ARG A 186 -0.78 -9.01 -18.60
CA ARG A 186 -1.91 -9.92 -18.41
C ARG A 186 -2.71 -10.17 -19.67
N ASP A 187 -3.02 -9.12 -20.43
CA ASP A 187 -3.79 -9.24 -21.68
C ASP A 187 -3.08 -10.16 -22.70
N ARG A 188 -1.75 -10.30 -22.60
CA ARG A 188 -0.93 -11.19 -23.44
C ARG A 188 -0.76 -12.62 -22.87
N GLY A 189 -1.34 -12.90 -21.71
CA GLY A 189 -1.26 -14.20 -21.04
C GLY A 189 -0.04 -14.32 -20.12
N LEU A 190 -0.21 -13.89 -18.85
CA LEU A 190 0.81 -14.05 -17.79
C LEU A 190 1.32 -15.49 -17.67
N GLN A 191 0.41 -16.46 -17.68
CA GLN A 191 0.71 -17.89 -17.56
C GLN A 191 1.58 -18.45 -18.72
N GLN A 192 1.59 -17.77 -19.87
CA GLN A 192 2.36 -18.20 -21.05
C GLN A 192 3.74 -17.53 -21.14
N SER A 193 4.01 -16.54 -20.28
CA SER A 193 5.22 -15.72 -20.34
C SER A 193 6.32 -16.29 -19.43
N TRP A 194 7.16 -17.20 -19.95
CA TRP A 194 8.26 -17.80 -19.17
C TRP A 194 9.26 -16.78 -18.59
N TRP A 195 9.44 -15.64 -19.26
CA TRP A 195 10.36 -14.58 -18.84
C TRP A 195 9.84 -13.80 -17.62
N PHE A 196 8.52 -13.79 -17.39
CA PHE A 196 7.90 -12.98 -16.35
C PHE A 196 8.34 -13.38 -14.92
N PRO A 197 8.31 -14.67 -14.52
CA PRO A 197 8.85 -15.08 -13.22
C PRO A 197 10.37 -14.90 -13.13
N VAL A 198 11.11 -14.99 -14.24
CA VAL A 198 12.57 -14.73 -14.26
C VAL A 198 12.85 -13.26 -13.93
N VAL A 199 12.14 -12.33 -14.56
CA VAL A 199 12.24 -10.89 -14.22
C VAL A 199 11.85 -10.66 -12.77
N GLY A 200 10.77 -11.30 -12.29
CA GLY A 200 10.37 -11.23 -10.88
C GLY A 200 11.46 -11.70 -9.92
N LEU A 201 12.11 -12.82 -10.22
CA LEU A 201 13.20 -13.36 -9.41
C LEU A 201 14.44 -12.48 -9.43
N VAL A 202 14.82 -11.94 -10.60
CA VAL A 202 15.95 -11.01 -10.74
C VAL A 202 15.71 -9.73 -9.94
N LEU A 203 14.51 -9.15 -10.05
CA LEU A 203 14.13 -7.96 -9.28
C LEU A 203 14.11 -8.25 -7.77
N LEU A 204 13.57 -9.40 -7.36
CA LEU A 204 13.53 -9.81 -5.97
C LEU A 204 14.93 -10.01 -5.40
N ALA A 205 15.75 -10.85 -6.04
CA ALA A 205 17.09 -11.16 -5.57
C ALA A 205 18.02 -9.94 -5.63
N GLY A 206 17.98 -9.18 -6.73
CA GLY A 206 18.75 -7.96 -6.88
C GLY A 206 18.33 -6.87 -5.89
N GLY A 207 17.02 -6.69 -5.68
CA GLY A 207 16.49 -5.76 -4.69
C GLY A 207 16.85 -6.13 -3.27
N VAL A 208 16.74 -7.41 -2.90
CA VAL A 208 17.17 -7.92 -1.58
C VAL A 208 18.67 -7.74 -1.39
N ALA A 209 19.50 -8.05 -2.40
CA ALA A 209 20.94 -7.83 -2.33
C ALA A 209 21.30 -6.35 -2.14
N LEU A 210 20.65 -5.46 -2.91
CA LEU A 210 20.80 -4.01 -2.76
C LEU A 210 20.36 -3.55 -1.38
N TRP A 211 19.23 -4.06 -0.89
CA TRP A 211 18.71 -3.73 0.43
C TRP A 211 19.65 -4.17 1.55
N ILE A 212 20.22 -5.38 1.48
CA ILE A 212 21.22 -5.85 2.45
C ILE A 212 22.48 -4.97 2.41
N SER A 213 22.90 -4.53 1.22
CA SER A 213 24.08 -3.65 1.08
C SER A 213 23.82 -2.20 1.53
N SER A 214 22.56 -1.77 1.57
CA SER A 214 22.15 -0.40 1.90
C SER A 214 20.76 -0.44 2.57
N PRO A 215 20.72 -0.88 3.86
CA PRO A 215 19.47 -1.18 4.55
C PRO A 215 18.55 0.03 4.78
N GLY A 216 19.08 1.25 4.73
CA GLY A 216 18.36 2.45 5.15
C GLY A 216 18.13 2.48 6.66
N GLU A 217 17.37 3.47 7.14
CA GLU A 217 17.12 3.66 8.57
C GLU A 217 16.01 2.74 9.10
N MET A 218 14.99 2.43 8.29
CA MET A 218 13.87 1.55 8.64
C MET A 218 13.23 1.92 9.99
N LEU A 219 12.88 3.19 10.11
CA LEU A 219 12.22 3.78 11.27
C LEU A 219 10.90 3.07 11.56
N SER A 220 10.62 2.84 12.84
CA SER A 220 9.29 2.46 13.29
C SER A 220 8.54 3.73 13.67
N ARG A 221 7.27 3.81 13.29
CA ARG A 221 6.38 4.95 13.54
C ARG A 221 5.20 4.46 14.35
N GLU A 222 4.98 4.97 15.55
CA GLU A 222 3.75 4.74 16.34
C GLU A 222 3.33 3.26 16.47
N GLY A 223 4.29 2.36 16.71
CA GLY A 223 3.97 0.94 16.83
C GLY A 223 3.73 0.23 15.50
N TYR A 224 3.94 0.88 14.35
CA TYR A 224 3.80 0.27 13.04
C TYR A 224 5.05 -0.54 12.65
N ALA A 225 4.83 -1.62 11.89
CA ALA A 225 5.80 -2.70 11.69
C ALA A 225 6.57 -2.64 10.36
N GLU A 226 6.23 -1.71 9.48
CA GLU A 226 6.72 -1.66 8.11
C GLU A 226 8.18 -1.25 8.03
N LEU A 227 8.84 -1.71 6.98
CA LEU A 227 10.28 -1.59 6.76
C LEU A 227 10.64 -0.51 5.73
N PHE A 228 9.69 0.36 5.41
CA PHE A 228 9.78 1.29 4.28
C PHE A 228 9.76 2.77 4.70
N TYR A 229 10.07 3.08 5.95
CA TYR A 229 10.21 4.46 6.44
C TYR A 229 11.69 4.79 6.72
N PRO A 230 12.36 5.65 5.92
CA PRO A 230 12.11 5.86 4.49
C PRO A 230 12.32 4.57 3.69
N SER A 231 11.75 4.51 2.48
CA SER A 231 11.83 3.32 1.65
C SER A 231 13.25 3.13 1.09
N PRO A 232 14.00 2.09 1.52
CA PRO A 232 15.37 1.88 1.06
C PRO A 232 15.42 1.59 -0.45
N ALA A 233 16.49 1.96 -1.14
CA ALA A 233 16.59 1.80 -2.60
C ALA A 233 16.39 0.35 -3.09
N GLY A 234 16.76 -0.65 -2.28
CA GLY A 234 16.54 -2.06 -2.57
C GLY A 234 15.11 -2.55 -2.35
N PHE A 235 14.31 -1.84 -1.55
CA PHE A 235 12.93 -2.23 -1.22
C PHE A 235 12.02 -2.22 -2.45
N MET A 236 12.02 -1.14 -3.24
CA MET A 236 11.13 -1.02 -4.41
C MET A 236 11.33 -2.15 -5.45
N PRO A 237 12.57 -2.46 -5.91
CA PRO A 237 12.78 -3.59 -6.81
C PRO A 237 12.46 -4.94 -6.14
N ALA A 238 12.80 -5.13 -4.85
CA ALA A 238 12.52 -6.37 -4.14
C ALA A 238 11.01 -6.67 -4.12
N VAL A 239 10.22 -5.68 -3.70
CA VAL A 239 8.76 -5.78 -3.61
C VAL A 239 8.12 -5.90 -4.99
N THR A 240 8.62 -5.18 -6.00
CA THR A 240 8.14 -5.33 -7.38
C THR A 240 8.37 -6.76 -7.88
N GLY A 241 9.54 -7.33 -7.59
CA GLY A 241 9.87 -8.72 -7.91
C GLY A 241 8.94 -9.72 -7.21
N PHE A 242 8.68 -9.52 -5.91
CA PHE A 242 7.69 -10.30 -5.17
C PHE A 242 6.31 -10.22 -5.79
N ILE A 243 5.83 -9.02 -6.13
CA ILE A 243 4.54 -8.81 -6.78
C ILE A 243 4.47 -9.59 -8.09
N PHE A 244 5.51 -9.53 -8.93
CA PHE A 244 5.53 -10.29 -10.18
C PHE A 244 5.42 -11.80 -9.93
N LEU A 245 6.19 -12.33 -8.99
CA LEU A 245 6.12 -13.74 -8.61
C LEU A 245 4.74 -14.12 -8.05
N ALA A 246 4.12 -13.26 -7.24
CA ALA A 246 2.78 -13.49 -6.70
C ALA A 246 1.71 -13.50 -7.80
N PHE A 247 1.77 -12.56 -8.75
CA PHE A 247 0.87 -12.53 -9.91
C PHE A 247 1.06 -13.74 -10.82
N TRP A 248 2.31 -14.15 -11.05
CA TRP A 248 2.60 -15.36 -11.80
C TRP A 248 2.06 -16.61 -11.10
N ALA A 249 2.36 -16.77 -9.80
CA ALA A 249 1.93 -17.92 -8.99
C ALA A 249 0.40 -18.08 -9.01
N VAL A 250 -0.34 -16.99 -8.78
CA VAL A 250 -1.82 -17.01 -8.84
C VAL A 250 -2.34 -17.27 -10.27
N SER A 251 -1.55 -17.01 -11.31
CA SER A 251 -1.95 -17.31 -12.69
C SER A 251 -1.75 -18.78 -13.09
N VAL A 252 -0.83 -19.50 -12.44
CA VAL A 252 -0.48 -20.90 -12.79
C VAL A 252 -0.96 -21.93 -11.77
N VAL A 253 -1.12 -21.53 -10.51
CA VAL A 253 -1.55 -22.43 -9.42
C VAL A 253 -3.08 -22.35 -9.28
N ARG A 254 -3.74 -23.52 -9.30
CA ARG A 254 -5.13 -23.62 -8.86
C ARG A 254 -5.17 -23.54 -7.34
N LEU A 255 -5.70 -22.43 -6.85
CA LEU A 255 -5.83 -22.21 -5.42
C LEU A 255 -6.91 -23.13 -4.82
N PRO A 256 -6.71 -23.67 -3.61
CA PRO A 256 -7.68 -24.50 -2.93
C PRO A 256 -8.90 -23.68 -2.50
N LYS A 257 -10.08 -24.34 -2.37
CA LYS A 257 -11.33 -23.73 -1.87
C LYS A 257 -11.19 -23.12 -0.47
N LEU A 258 -10.19 -23.52 0.30
CA LEU A 258 -9.88 -22.91 1.61
C LEU A 258 -9.59 -21.40 1.49
N LEU A 259 -9.21 -20.91 0.31
CA LEU A 259 -8.97 -19.49 0.05
C LEU A 259 -10.20 -18.74 -0.46
N ASP A 260 -11.37 -19.38 -0.55
CA ASP A 260 -12.64 -18.73 -0.92
C ASP A 260 -12.96 -17.53 0.01
N PRO A 261 -12.71 -17.57 1.33
CA PRO A 261 -12.89 -16.40 2.18
C PRO A 261 -11.99 -15.23 1.78
N VAL A 262 -10.72 -15.49 1.41
CA VAL A 262 -9.79 -14.46 0.94
C VAL A 262 -10.29 -13.88 -0.39
N TRP A 263 -10.75 -14.74 -1.29
CA TRP A 263 -11.33 -14.31 -2.55
C TRP A 263 -12.53 -13.37 -2.37
N ALA A 264 -13.48 -13.71 -1.49
CA ALA A 264 -14.64 -12.88 -1.18
C ALA A 264 -14.27 -11.51 -0.59
N LEU A 265 -13.23 -11.44 0.25
CA LEU A 265 -12.72 -10.15 0.77
C LEU A 265 -12.18 -9.27 -0.36
N GLY A 266 -11.64 -9.92 -1.40
CA GLY A 266 -11.16 -9.23 -2.57
C GLY A 266 -12.25 -8.45 -3.30
N GLU A 267 -13.49 -8.97 -3.38
CA GLU A 267 -14.54 -8.35 -4.20
C GLU A 267 -14.93 -6.95 -3.70
N VAL A 268 -15.05 -6.78 -2.37
CA VAL A 268 -15.46 -5.55 -1.69
C VAL A 268 -14.32 -4.91 -0.87
N SER A 269 -13.09 -5.04 -1.37
CA SER A 269 -11.85 -4.71 -0.66
C SER A 269 -11.79 -3.31 -0.03
N ILE A 270 -12.22 -2.25 -0.74
CA ILE A 270 -12.18 -0.87 -0.18
C ILE A 270 -13.18 -0.72 0.97
N THR A 271 -14.39 -1.26 0.81
CA THR A 271 -15.41 -1.21 1.86
C THR A 271 -14.94 -1.96 3.11
N ILE A 272 -14.34 -3.14 2.92
CA ILE A 272 -13.75 -3.91 4.01
C ILE A 272 -12.64 -3.11 4.68
N TYR A 273 -11.71 -2.54 3.92
CA TYR A 273 -10.62 -1.72 4.47
C TYR A 273 -11.14 -0.59 5.37
N VAL A 274 -12.09 0.21 4.87
CA VAL A 274 -12.69 1.32 5.64
C VAL A 274 -13.39 0.80 6.91
N ALA A 275 -14.17 -0.27 6.78
CA ALA A 275 -14.86 -0.86 7.93
C ALA A 275 -13.88 -1.40 8.98
N HIS A 276 -12.76 -1.98 8.55
CA HIS A 276 -11.74 -2.52 9.44
C HIS A 276 -10.95 -1.41 10.14
N LEU A 277 -10.61 -0.32 9.45
CA LEU A 277 -9.99 0.84 10.11
C LEU A 277 -10.91 1.44 11.18
N ALA A 278 -12.20 1.61 10.87
CA ALA A 278 -13.17 2.07 11.86
C ALA A 278 -13.26 1.11 13.06
N LEU A 279 -13.28 -0.20 12.80
CA LEU A 279 -13.26 -1.21 13.87
C LEU A 279 -11.99 -1.14 14.71
N ILE A 280 -10.83 -0.94 14.09
CA ILE A 280 -9.55 -0.82 14.79
C ILE A 280 -9.55 0.42 15.69
N GLY A 281 -9.81 1.61 15.16
CA GLY A 281 -9.78 2.85 15.94
C GLY A 281 -10.88 2.95 17.01
N TYR A 282 -12.09 2.42 16.75
CA TYR A 282 -13.17 2.50 17.75
C TYR A 282 -13.19 1.35 18.75
N VAL A 283 -12.66 0.17 18.40
CA VAL A 283 -12.77 -1.02 19.24
C VAL A 283 -11.40 -1.54 19.64
N VAL A 284 -10.51 -1.83 18.69
CA VAL A 284 -9.24 -2.48 18.99
C VAL A 284 -8.38 -1.61 19.91
N GLU A 285 -8.13 -0.36 19.51
CA GLU A 285 -7.27 0.55 20.28
C GLU A 285 -7.85 0.95 21.63
N LYS A 286 -9.17 0.90 21.80
CA LYS A 286 -9.84 1.33 23.04
C LYS A 286 -10.00 0.22 24.07
N PHE A 287 -10.19 -1.01 23.63
CA PHE A 287 -10.57 -2.12 24.51
C PHE A 287 -9.48 -3.19 24.67
N PHE A 288 -8.43 -3.15 23.86
CA PHE A 288 -7.37 -4.16 23.92
C PHE A 288 -6.03 -3.52 24.21
N GLU A 289 -5.29 -4.16 25.10
CA GLU A 289 -3.90 -3.80 25.37
C GLU A 289 -2.95 -4.66 24.51
N PRO A 290 -1.83 -4.08 24.04
CA PRO A 290 -0.78 -4.84 23.38
C PRO A 290 -0.29 -5.99 24.27
N SER A 291 -0.42 -7.22 23.79
CA SER A 291 -0.20 -8.42 24.61
C SER A 291 0.55 -9.54 23.89
N GLY A 292 0.68 -9.47 22.57
CA GLY A 292 1.56 -10.33 21.77
C GLY A 292 0.85 -11.13 20.66
N MET A 293 1.59 -11.99 19.97
CA MET A 293 1.14 -12.65 18.73
C MET A 293 -0.15 -13.47 18.86
N CYS A 294 -0.39 -14.09 20.03
CA CYS A 294 -1.63 -14.85 20.26
C CYS A 294 -2.85 -13.93 20.30
N ALA A 295 -2.73 -12.75 20.91
CA ALA A 295 -3.79 -11.75 20.94
C ALA A 295 -4.06 -11.18 19.55
N LEU A 296 -3.01 -10.87 18.78
CA LEU A 296 -3.16 -10.48 17.38
C LEU A 296 -3.92 -11.57 16.61
N ALA A 297 -3.56 -12.85 16.73
CA ALA A 297 -4.27 -13.91 16.02
C ALA A 297 -5.75 -14.00 16.39
N VAL A 298 -6.10 -13.81 17.66
CA VAL A 298 -7.50 -13.79 18.14
C VAL A 298 -8.25 -12.56 17.62
N HIS A 299 -7.69 -11.36 17.77
CA HIS A 299 -8.33 -10.14 17.27
C HIS A 299 -8.46 -10.17 15.76
N TYR A 300 -7.41 -10.60 15.07
CA TYR A 300 -7.40 -10.76 13.63
C TYR A 300 -8.47 -11.73 13.16
N THR A 301 -8.57 -12.92 13.75
CA THR A 301 -9.62 -13.88 13.37
C THR A 301 -11.02 -13.35 13.64
N TRP A 302 -11.22 -12.60 14.74
CA TRP A 302 -12.49 -11.94 15.04
C TRP A 302 -12.83 -10.84 14.01
N ILE A 303 -11.89 -9.94 13.73
CA ILE A 303 -12.01 -8.88 12.74
C ILE A 303 -12.36 -9.47 11.36
N MET A 304 -11.65 -10.50 10.93
CA MET A 304 -11.86 -11.14 9.63
C MET A 304 -13.14 -11.98 9.56
N ALA A 305 -13.74 -12.35 10.71
CA ALA A 305 -15.00 -13.07 10.79
C ALA A 305 -16.23 -12.15 10.70
N LEU A 306 -16.07 -10.84 10.88
CA LEU A 306 -17.11 -9.84 10.63
C LEU A 306 -17.28 -9.62 9.11
N LYS A 307 -17.95 -10.58 8.47
CA LYS A 307 -18.41 -10.50 7.07
C LYS A 307 -19.90 -10.25 7.00
#